data_AF-A0A5J4ED20-F1
#
_entry.id   AF-A0A5J4ED20-F1
#
_cell.length_a   1.000
_cell.length_b   1.000
_cell.length_c   1.000
_cell.angle_alpha   90.00
_cell.angle_beta   90.00
_cell.angle_gamma   90.00
#
_symmetry.space_group_name_H-M   'P 1'
#
loop_
_entity.id
_entity.type
_entity.pdbx_description
1 polymer ?
#
loop_
_entity_poly.entity_id
_entity_poly.type
_entity_poly.pdbx_seq_one_letter_code
_entity_poly.pdbx_strand_id
1 'polypeptide(L)' 'MLLSAFVLTLLYHSKLGVQVVIEDYVSSPRLQAGSLWSSLFIHLLLAMAGVISILRISAGGLS' A
#
# COMPACT_ATOMS: atom_id res chain seq x y z
N MET A 1 16.43 -7.80 0.08
CA MET A 1 16.34 -6.34 0.34
C MET A 1 15.83 -5.55 -0.85
N LEU A 2 16.38 -5.74 -2.07
CA LEU A 2 15.88 -5.07 -3.29
C LEU A 2 14.37 -5.27 -3.50
N LEU A 3 13.86 -6.49 -3.36
CA LEU A 3 12.43 -6.77 -3.56
C LEU A 3 11.55 -6.04 -2.53
N SER A 4 12.01 -5.88 -1.29
CA SER A 4 11.32 -5.10 -0.27
C SER A 4 11.25 -3.63 -0.67
N ALA A 5 12.36 -3.05 -1.12
CA ALA A 5 12.40 -1.67 -1.61
C ALA A 5 11.51 -1.49 -2.85
N PHE A 6 11.52 -2.45 -3.76
CA PHE A 6 10.64 -2.46 -4.93
C PHE A 6 9.17 -2.45 -4.53
N VAL A 7 8.74 -3.34 -3.63
CA VAL A 7 7.35 -3.39 -3.15
C VAL A 7 6.95 -2.10 -2.44
N LEU A 8 7.83 -1.52 -1.62
CA LEU A 8 7.56 -0.23 -0.97
C LEU A 8 7.37 0.89 -1.98
N THR A 9 8.26 1.01 -2.98
CA THR A 9 8.13 2.02 -4.04
C THR A 9 6.87 1.80 -4.89
N LEU A 10 6.55 0.55 -5.24
CA LEU A 10 5.36 0.20 -6.00
C LEU A 10 4.09 0.60 -5.25
N LEU A 11 3.98 0.26 -3.95
CA LEU A 11 2.82 0.60 -3.13
C LEU A 11 2.74 2.10 -2.86
N TYR A 12 3.87 2.79 -2.73
CA TYR A 12 3.89 4.25 -2.64
C TYR A 12 3.35 4.91 -3.92
N HIS A 13 3.81 4.46 -5.08
CA HIS A 13 3.31 4.96 -6.36
C HIS A 13 1.81 4.64 -6.56
N SER A 14 1.40 3.42 -6.22
CA SER A 14 -0.01 3.01 -6.27
C SER A 14 -0.89 3.86 -5.35
N LYS A 15 -0.44 4.17 -4.12
CA LYS A 15 -1.15 5.05 -3.19
C LYS A 15 -1.39 6.43 -3.77
N LEU A 16 -0.39 7.02 -4.43
CA LEU A 16 -0.54 8.32 -5.07
C LEU A 16 -1.49 8.26 -6.29
N GLY A 17 -1.39 7.22 -7.12
CA GLY A 17 -2.29 7.03 -8.26
C GLY A 17 -3.75 6.85 -7.83
N VAL A 18 -4.00 6.00 -6.83
CA VAL A 18 -5.35 5.80 -6.28
C VAL A 18 -5.89 7.07 -5.61
N GLN A 19 -5.03 7.87 -4.97
CA GLN A 19 -5.42 9.14 -4.37
C GLN A 19 -6.02 10.08 -5.42
N VAL A 20 -5.36 10.27 -6.57
CA VAL A 20 -5.86 11.14 -7.64
C VAL A 20 -7.21 10.65 -8.16
N VAL A 21 -7.37 9.33 -8.34
CA VAL A 21 -8.68 8.75 -8.73
C VAL A 21 -9.76 9.05 -7.67
N ILE A 22 -9.46 8.92 -6.38
CA ILE A 22 -10.45 9.24 -5.34
C ILE A 22 -10.82 10.73 -5.37
N GLU A 23 -9.83 11.61 -5.54
CA GLU A 23 -10.03 13.06 -5.59
C GLU A 23 -10.84 13.49 -6.82
N ASP A 24 -10.65 12.83 -7.96
CA ASP A 24 -11.36 13.16 -9.21
C ASP A 24 -12.80 12.61 -9.25
N TYR A 25 -13.05 11.44 -8.65
CA TYR A 25 -14.33 10.72 -8.81
C TYR A 25 -15.25 10.76 -7.59
N VAL A 26 -14.77 11.11 -6.39
CA VAL A 26 -15.61 11.11 -5.18
C VAL A 26 -16.00 12.54 -4.78
N SER A 27 -17.17 12.99 -5.27
CA SER A 27 -17.65 14.36 -5.04
C SER A 27 -18.16 14.62 -3.61
N SER A 28 -18.47 13.58 -2.83
CA SER A 28 -18.94 13.72 -1.45
C SER A 28 -17.75 13.85 -0.49
N PRO A 29 -17.58 14.97 0.23
CA PRO A 29 -16.39 15.21 1.06
C PRO A 29 -16.18 14.16 2.15
N ARG A 30 -17.26 13.65 2.76
CA ARG A 30 -17.19 12.61 3.79
C ARG A 30 -16.73 11.28 3.22
N LEU A 31 -17.23 10.91 2.05
CA LEU A 31 -16.84 9.67 1.37
C LEU A 31 -15.42 9.77 0.84
N GLN A 32 -15.02 10.93 0.31
CA GLN A 32 -13.66 11.18 -0.17
C GLN A 32 -12.65 10.99 0.97
N ALA A 33 -12.86 11.66 2.11
CA ALA A 33 -11.98 11.52 3.27
C ALA A 33 -11.93 10.06 3.76
N GLY A 34 -13.10 9.40 3.91
CA GLY A 34 -13.16 8.00 4.31
C GLY A 34 -12.42 7.05 3.35
N SER A 35 -12.55 7.27 2.03
CA SER A 35 -11.86 6.52 1.00
C SER A 35 -10.34 6.75 1.02
N LEU A 36 -9.88 7.98 1.24
CA LEU A 36 -8.46 8.30 1.36
C LEU A 36 -7.82 7.63 2.57
N TRP A 37 -8.48 7.70 3.73
CA TRP A 37 -8.03 6.98 4.93
C TRP A 37 -7.99 5.47 4.70
N SER A 38 -9.06 4.91 4.14
CA SER A 38 -9.14 3.47 3.84
C SER A 38 -8.02 3.04 2.88
N SER A 39 -7.78 3.81 1.82
CA SER A 39 -6.69 3.58 0.87
C SER A 39 -5.33 3.61 1.58
N LEU A 40 -5.07 4.60 2.43
CA LEU A 40 -3.83 4.69 3.21
C LEU A 40 -3.61 3.44 4.09
N PHE A 41 -4.65 3.01 4.82
CA PHE A 41 -4.57 1.83 5.68
C PHE A 41 -4.32 0.55 4.87
N ILE A 42 -5.01 0.37 3.74
CA ILE A 42 -4.81 -0.79 2.86
C ILE A 42 -3.37 -0.84 2.36
N HIS A 43 -2.83 0.28 1.86
CA HIS A 43 -1.44 0.32 1.37
C HIS A 43 -0.43 0.08 2.49
N LEU A 44 -0.66 0.60 3.70
CA LEU A 44 0.20 0.36 4.86
C LEU A 44 0.21 -1.13 5.23
N LEU A 45 -0.96 -1.76 5.32
CA LEU A 45 -1.09 -3.19 5.63
C LEU A 45 -0.42 -4.06 4.58
N LEU A 46 -0.61 -3.75 3.28
CA LEU A 46 0.05 -4.45 2.18
C LEU A 46 1.58 -4.27 2.22
N ALA A 47 2.06 -3.07 2.54
CA ALA A 47 3.49 -2.80 2.67
C ALA A 47 4.12 -3.62 3.81
N MET A 48 3.47 -3.63 4.98
CA MET A 48 3.91 -4.43 6.12
C MET A 48 3.89 -5.93 5.79
N ALA A 49 2.77 -6.43 5.26
CA ALA A 49 2.62 -7.84 4.90
C ALA A 49 3.65 -8.26 3.84
N GLY A 50 3.85 -7.44 2.81
CA GLY A 50 4.82 -7.68 1.75
C GLY A 50 6.26 -7.72 2.27
N VAL A 51 6.67 -6.71 3.05
CA VAL A 51 8.03 -6.66 3.62
C VAL A 51 8.26 -7.84 4.56
N ILE A 52 7.34 -8.12 5.49
CA ILE A 52 7.45 -9.25 6.42
C ILE A 52 7.54 -10.57 5.64
N SER A 53 6.71 -10.78 4.63
CA SER A 53 6.73 -12.00 3.83
C SER A 53 8.07 -12.17 3.11
N ILE A 54 8.60 -11.12 2.48
CA ILE A 54 9.90 -11.15 1.80
C ILE A 54 11.03 -11.45 2.79
N LEU A 55 11.03 -10.83 3.96
CA LEU A 55 12.02 -11.07 5.00
C LEU A 55 11.98 -12.52 5.49
N ARG A 56 10.77 -13.05 5.76
CA ARG A 56 10.59 -14.44 6.18
C ARG A 56 11.08 -15.43 5.13
N ILE A 57 10.75 -15.22 3.87
CA ILE A 57 11.21 -16.08 2.76
C ILE A 57 12.73 -16.00 2.63
N SER A 58 13.30 -14.78 2.65
CA SER A 58 14.74 -14.57 2.53
C SER A 58 15.54 -15.14 3.70
N ALA A 59 14.92 -15.31 4.88
CA ALA A 59 15.55 -15.89 6.06
C ALA A 59 15.42 -17.43 6.15
N GLY A 60 14.98 -18.11 5.09
CA GLY A 60 14.80 -19.57 5.07
C GLY A 60 13.38 -20.02 5.43
N GLY A 61 12.37 -19.27 4.99
CA GLY A 61 10.97 -19.44 5.39
C GLY A 61 10.48 -20.90 5.48
N LEU A 62 10.21 -21.32 6.73
CA LEU A 62 9.60 -22.59 7.16
C LEU A 62 10.47 -23.87 6.99
N SER A 63 11.80 -23.78 7.06
CA SER A 63 12.68 -24.94 7.33
C SER A 63 12.81 -25.25 8.82
#